data_AF-A0A1G9D795-F1
#
_entry.id   AF-A0A1G9D795-F1
#
_cell.length_a   1.000
_cell.length_b   1.000
_cell.length_c   1.000
_cell.angle_alpha   90.00
_cell.angle_beta   90.00
_cell.angle_gamma   90.00
#
_symmetry.space_group_name_H-M   'P 1'
#
loop_
_entity.id
_entity.type
_entity.pdbx_description
1 polymer ?
#
loop_
_entity_poly.entity_id
_entity_poly.type
_entity_poly.pdbx_seq_one_letter_code
_entity_poly.pdbx_strand_id
1 'polypeptide(L)'
;MYEHSPAAAVPGPVSGLARGSSTAFYEAHVTARCAGAEDVARFEAWAAREGLKATHIVLARGRTPSQPMLTLRESGSFAGQLAAAREVAGRLREAGFDPVRIKVECTPWAPEVPQQPSARQHFEHHVKLLLDGDFDRAGLTGVAEAHGAHLSWNARRVREGGRHERFVTQRCFGVPAAEAGRALEQLLADLTGYDVLAVEREFVLYDSDLSVDDGWIGAGPEGRRGT
;
A
#
# COMPACT_ATOMS: atom_id res chain seq x y z
N MET A 1 32.27 -48.27 18.38
CA MET A 1 31.54 -47.07 18.82
C MET A 1 31.71 -46.01 17.74
N TYR A 2 30.68 -45.85 16.91
CA TYR A 2 30.49 -44.72 16.00
C TYR A 2 28.98 -44.57 15.87
N GLU A 3 28.41 -43.61 16.61
CA GLU A 3 27.01 -43.23 16.52
C GLU A 3 26.81 -42.38 15.27
N HIS A 4 25.92 -42.83 14.37
CA HIS A 4 25.43 -42.02 13.27
C HIS A 4 24.35 -41.07 13.78
N SER A 5 24.66 -39.78 13.77
CA SER A 5 23.71 -38.69 13.97
C SER A 5 22.72 -38.61 12.80
N PRO A 6 21.40 -38.53 13.01
CA PRO A 6 20.47 -38.27 11.92
C PRO A 6 20.50 -36.78 11.53
N ALA A 7 20.64 -36.55 10.23
CA ALA A 7 20.64 -35.23 9.62
C ALA A 7 19.33 -34.46 9.92
N ALA A 8 19.48 -33.19 10.28
CA ALA A 8 18.36 -32.26 10.46
C ALA A 8 17.60 -32.08 9.14
N ALA A 9 16.29 -32.28 9.20
CA ALA A 9 15.38 -32.06 8.09
C ALA A 9 15.37 -30.57 7.71
N VAL A 10 15.64 -30.29 6.43
CA VAL A 10 15.47 -28.98 5.82
C VAL A 10 13.97 -28.67 5.80
N PRO A 11 13.49 -27.54 6.36
CA PRO A 11 12.09 -27.17 6.26
C PRO A 11 11.73 -26.89 4.80
N GLY A 12 10.71 -27.60 4.30
CA GLY A 12 10.16 -27.42 2.96
C GLY A 12 9.51 -26.04 2.77
N PRO A 13 9.17 -25.68 1.52
CA PRO A 13 8.61 -24.37 1.22
C PRO A 13 7.30 -24.13 1.97
N VAL A 14 7.16 -22.92 2.50
CA VAL A 14 5.94 -22.38 3.11
C VAL A 14 4.79 -22.46 2.11
N SER A 15 4.00 -23.52 2.24
CA SER A 15 2.77 -23.73 1.47
C SER A 15 1.66 -22.87 2.09
N GLY A 16 1.38 -21.72 1.47
CA GLY A 16 0.40 -20.78 2.00
C GLY A 16 -0.04 -19.62 1.10
N LEU A 17 0.41 -19.52 -0.16
CA LEU A 17 -0.29 -18.66 -1.12
C LEU A 17 -1.52 -19.43 -1.61
N ALA A 18 -2.70 -19.07 -1.11
CA ALA A 18 -3.96 -19.45 -1.73
C ALA A 18 -3.86 -19.23 -3.24
N ARG A 19 -4.25 -20.22 -4.05
CA ARG A 19 -4.41 -20.03 -5.50
C ARG A 19 -5.42 -18.89 -5.69
N GLY A 20 -4.90 -17.68 -5.92
CA GLY A 20 -5.69 -16.48 -6.12
C GLY A 20 -6.64 -16.69 -7.29
N SER A 21 -7.88 -16.24 -7.13
CA SER A 21 -8.84 -16.15 -8.23
C SER A 21 -8.16 -15.53 -9.45
N SER A 22 -8.25 -16.20 -10.61
CA SER A 22 -7.80 -15.64 -11.90
C SER A 22 -8.67 -14.47 -12.37
N THR A 23 -9.74 -14.16 -11.64
CA THR A 23 -10.63 -13.06 -11.96
C THR A 23 -9.96 -11.74 -11.56
N ALA A 24 -9.98 -10.76 -12.47
CA ALA A 24 -9.54 -9.41 -12.17
C ALA A 24 -10.49 -8.76 -11.16
N PHE A 25 -9.92 -8.05 -10.18
CA PHE A 25 -10.66 -7.16 -9.30
C PHE A 25 -10.18 -5.73 -9.50
N TYR A 26 -11.08 -4.78 -9.26
CA TYR A 26 -10.78 -3.36 -9.33
C TYR A 26 -11.14 -2.71 -8.00
N GLU A 27 -10.28 -1.82 -7.55
CA GLU A 27 -10.46 -1.01 -6.35
C GLU A 27 -10.24 0.44 -6.72
N ALA A 28 -10.96 1.36 -6.08
CA ALA A 28 -10.65 2.77 -6.19
C ALA A 28 -10.51 3.40 -4.81
N HIS A 29 -9.63 4.39 -4.75
CA HIS A 29 -9.45 5.24 -3.60
C HIS A 29 -9.70 6.69 -3.95
N VAL A 30 -10.48 7.38 -3.12
CA VAL A 30 -10.64 8.84 -3.20
C VAL A 30 -10.03 9.44 -1.95
N THR A 31 -8.90 10.15 -2.11
CA THR A 31 -8.18 10.82 -1.02
C THR A 31 -8.70 12.24 -0.85
N ALA A 32 -9.03 12.64 0.37
CA ALA A 32 -9.43 14.01 0.70
C ALA A 32 -8.32 14.76 1.45
N ARG A 33 -8.22 16.06 1.22
CA ARG A 33 -7.40 16.95 2.04
C ARG A 33 -8.09 17.18 3.37
N CYS A 34 -7.34 17.03 4.47
CA CYS A 34 -7.79 17.33 5.82
C CYS A 34 -6.68 18.10 6.54
N ALA A 35 -7.00 19.25 7.15
CA ALA A 35 -6.01 20.11 7.79
C ALA A 35 -5.59 19.61 9.18
N GLY A 36 -6.42 18.78 9.82
CA GLY A 36 -6.14 18.23 11.13
C GLY A 36 -7.10 17.11 11.53
N ALA A 37 -6.99 16.66 12.78
CA ALA A 37 -7.75 15.53 13.30
C ALA A 37 -9.27 15.73 13.26
N GLU A 38 -9.76 16.95 13.44
CA GLU A 38 -11.20 17.26 13.36
C GLU A 38 -11.75 17.05 11.95
N ASP A 39 -11.03 17.49 10.92
CA ASP A 39 -11.42 17.26 9.52
C ASP A 39 -11.42 15.77 9.18
N VAL A 40 -10.44 15.00 9.69
CA VAL A 40 -10.39 13.55 9.52
C VAL A 40 -11.59 12.88 10.19
N ALA A 41 -11.92 13.26 11.43
CA ALA A 41 -13.09 12.72 12.13
C ALA A 41 -14.40 13.08 11.40
N ARG A 42 -14.51 14.30 10.85
CA ARG A 42 -15.65 14.71 10.01
C ARG A 42 -15.76 13.84 8.76
N PHE A 43 -14.63 13.58 8.09
CA PHE A 43 -14.56 12.72 6.91
C PHE A 43 -14.96 11.28 7.22
N GLU A 44 -14.46 10.70 8.31
CA GLU A 44 -14.80 9.33 8.72
C GLU A 44 -16.29 9.20 9.10
N ALA A 45 -16.84 10.19 9.82
CA ALA A 45 -18.26 10.23 10.15
C ALA A 45 -19.14 10.35 8.89
N TRP A 46 -18.72 11.15 7.91
CA TRP A 46 -19.39 11.25 6.63
C TRP A 46 -19.34 9.91 5.88
N ALA A 47 -18.16 9.28 5.79
CA ALA A 47 -17.99 8.00 5.12
C ALA A 47 -18.87 6.91 5.75
N ALA A 48 -18.94 6.84 7.08
CA ALA A 48 -19.78 5.90 7.81
C ALA A 48 -21.28 6.11 7.51
N ARG A 49 -21.74 7.36 7.43
CA ARG A 49 -23.13 7.67 7.05
C ARG A 49 -23.46 7.26 5.62
N GLU A 50 -22.50 7.38 4.71
CA GLU A 50 -22.65 6.97 3.31
C GLU A 50 -22.43 5.46 3.10
N GLY A 51 -22.12 4.70 4.16
CA GLY A 51 -21.83 3.27 4.08
C GLY A 51 -20.50 2.94 3.38
N LEU A 52 -19.58 3.92 3.29
CA LEU A 52 -18.30 3.78 2.60
C LEU A 52 -17.18 3.46 3.59
N LYS A 53 -16.27 2.58 3.18
CA LYS A 53 -15.07 2.26 3.96
C LYS A 53 -14.09 3.43 3.91
N ALA A 54 -13.79 4.02 5.05
CA ALA A 54 -12.68 4.96 5.21
C ALA A 54 -11.41 4.26 5.71
N THR A 55 -10.25 4.71 5.24
CA THR A 55 -8.93 4.35 5.76
C THR A 55 -8.12 5.63 5.92
N HIS A 56 -7.44 5.80 7.05
CA HIS A 56 -6.55 6.93 7.29
C HIS A 56 -5.10 6.46 7.36
N ILE A 57 -4.30 6.87 6.39
CA ILE A 57 -2.85 6.65 6.40
C ILE A 57 -2.16 7.95 6.77
N VAL A 58 -1.24 7.87 7.72
CA VAL A 58 -0.33 8.97 8.07
C VAL A 58 1.07 8.59 7.65
N LEU A 59 1.74 9.49 6.97
CA LEU A 59 3.14 9.39 6.56
C LEU A 59 4.02 10.16 7.55
N ALA A 60 5.28 9.75 7.66
CA ALA A 60 6.23 10.43 8.54
C ALA A 60 6.56 11.86 8.07
N ARG A 61 6.43 12.10 6.76
CA ARG A 61 6.81 13.32 6.05
C ARG A 61 6.11 13.36 4.68
N GLY A 62 6.27 14.48 3.96
CA GLY A 62 5.78 14.67 2.60
C GLY A 62 4.79 15.83 2.49
N ARG A 63 4.38 16.14 1.27
CA ARG A 63 3.46 17.23 0.94
C ARG A 63 2.05 17.00 1.53
N THR A 64 1.60 15.75 1.53
CA THR A 64 0.28 15.36 2.05
C THR A 64 0.46 14.20 3.04
N PRO A 65 0.95 14.47 4.28
CA PRO A 65 1.27 13.40 5.22
C PRO A 65 0.02 12.74 5.81
N SER A 66 -1.10 13.46 5.90
CA SER A 66 -2.39 12.91 6.33
C SER A 66 -3.23 12.57 5.10
N GLN A 67 -3.51 11.28 4.88
CA GLN A 67 -4.22 10.77 3.72
C GLN A 67 -5.47 9.97 4.15
N PRO A 68 -6.58 10.64 4.50
CA PRO A 68 -7.87 9.98 4.64
C PRO A 68 -8.43 9.63 3.26
N MET A 69 -8.82 8.38 3.09
CA MET A 69 -9.22 7.80 1.81
C MET A 69 -10.50 7.00 1.95
N LEU A 70 -11.41 7.14 0.98
CA LEU A 70 -12.51 6.19 0.78
C LEU A 70 -12.02 5.02 -0.07
N THR A 71 -12.52 3.83 0.18
CA THR A 71 -12.31 2.64 -0.65
C THR A 71 -13.61 2.24 -1.32
N LEU A 72 -13.57 1.99 -2.62
CA LEU A 72 -14.70 1.49 -3.42
C LEU A 72 -14.35 0.18 -4.11
N ARG A 73 -15.32 -0.73 -4.23
CA ARG A 73 -15.18 -2.05 -4.91
C ARG A 73 -16.45 -2.46 -5.65
N GLU A 74 -17.11 -1.49 -6.27
CA GLU A 74 -18.49 -1.64 -6.75
C GLU A 74 -18.60 -2.12 -8.20
N SER A 75 -17.51 -2.08 -8.98
CA SER A 75 -17.52 -2.47 -10.40
C SER A 75 -16.54 -3.62 -10.71
N GLY A 76 -16.98 -4.52 -11.59
CA GLY A 76 -16.11 -5.54 -12.18
C GLY A 76 -15.27 -5.05 -13.36
N SER A 77 -15.16 -3.74 -13.59
CA SER A 77 -14.40 -3.16 -14.70
C SER A 77 -13.70 -1.86 -14.31
N PHE A 78 -12.58 -1.56 -14.97
CA PHE A 78 -11.86 -0.30 -14.79
C PHE A 78 -12.74 0.94 -15.03
N ALA A 79 -13.48 0.97 -16.16
CA ALA A 79 -14.30 2.12 -16.53
C ALA A 79 -15.43 2.39 -15.52
N GLY A 80 -16.12 1.34 -15.08
CA GLY A 80 -17.17 1.47 -14.06
C GLY A 80 -16.59 1.89 -12.71
N GLN A 81 -15.43 1.36 -12.34
CA GLN A 81 -14.76 1.72 -11.08
C GLN A 81 -14.31 3.19 -11.07
N LEU A 82 -13.77 3.69 -12.18
CA LEU A 82 -13.41 5.10 -12.34
C LEU A 82 -14.64 6.03 -12.32
N ALA A 83 -15.75 5.62 -12.93
CA ALA A 83 -17.00 6.37 -12.90
C ALA A 83 -17.55 6.49 -11.48
N ALA A 84 -17.63 5.37 -10.74
CA ALA A 84 -18.05 5.34 -9.34
C ALA A 84 -17.16 6.23 -8.45
N ALA A 85 -15.84 6.15 -8.63
CA ALA A 85 -14.90 7.00 -7.88
C ALA A 85 -15.12 8.51 -8.16
N ARG A 86 -15.42 8.88 -9.41
CA ARG A 86 -15.73 10.27 -9.77
C ARG A 86 -17.05 10.75 -9.16
N GLU A 87 -18.07 9.91 -9.16
CA GLU A 87 -19.36 10.21 -8.52
C GLU A 87 -19.18 10.45 -7.03
N VAL A 88 -18.45 9.57 -6.34
CA VAL A 88 -18.14 9.71 -4.91
C VAL A 88 -17.29 10.94 -4.62
N ALA A 89 -16.33 11.27 -5.49
CA ALA A 89 -15.60 12.53 -5.39
C ALA A 89 -16.53 13.75 -5.58
N GLY A 90 -17.58 13.65 -6.39
CA GLY A 90 -18.64 14.66 -6.50
C GLY A 90 -19.38 14.85 -5.18
N ARG A 91 -19.89 13.75 -4.61
CA ARG A 91 -20.60 13.77 -3.31
C ARG A 91 -19.73 14.29 -2.17
N LEU A 92 -18.44 13.97 -2.14
CA LEU A 92 -17.49 14.53 -1.17
C LEU A 92 -17.41 16.06 -1.29
N ARG A 93 -17.35 16.61 -2.51
CA ARG A 93 -17.31 18.06 -2.72
C ARG A 93 -18.59 18.73 -2.26
N GLU A 94 -19.75 18.15 -2.58
CA GLU A 94 -21.05 18.64 -2.12
C GLU A 94 -21.16 18.64 -0.58
N ALA A 95 -20.52 17.69 0.08
CA ALA A 95 -20.41 17.61 1.54
C ALA A 95 -19.34 18.54 2.15
N GLY A 96 -18.66 19.36 1.34
CA GLY A 96 -17.67 20.34 1.81
C GLY A 96 -16.27 19.79 2.05
N PHE A 97 -15.91 18.66 1.43
CA PHE A 97 -14.54 18.14 1.42
C PHE A 97 -13.81 18.49 0.13
N ASP A 98 -12.48 18.48 0.17
CA ASP A 98 -11.61 18.68 -0.99
C ASP A 98 -10.96 17.34 -1.40
N PRO A 99 -11.56 16.56 -2.33
CA PRO A 99 -10.94 15.36 -2.86
C PRO A 99 -9.80 15.74 -3.80
N VAL A 100 -8.59 15.34 -3.42
CA VAL A 100 -7.33 15.70 -4.10
C VAL A 100 -6.78 14.61 -5.00
N ARG A 101 -7.17 13.34 -4.79
CA ARG A 101 -6.71 12.22 -5.61
C ARG A 101 -7.78 11.17 -5.80
N ILE A 102 -7.88 10.65 -7.02
CA ILE A 102 -8.54 9.40 -7.36
C ILE A 102 -7.46 8.44 -7.84
N LYS A 103 -7.35 7.29 -7.18
CA LYS A 103 -6.53 6.16 -7.61
C LYS A 103 -7.43 5.00 -7.98
N VAL A 104 -7.18 4.34 -9.10
CA VAL A 104 -7.87 3.10 -9.49
C VAL A 104 -6.82 2.03 -9.71
N GLU A 105 -7.00 0.92 -9.00
CA GLU A 105 -6.09 -0.21 -8.94
C GLU A 105 -6.80 -1.48 -9.41
N CYS A 106 -5.99 -2.44 -9.85
CA CYS A 106 -6.46 -3.77 -10.15
C CYS A 106 -5.50 -4.85 -9.66
N THR A 107 -5.93 -6.10 -9.71
CA THR A 107 -5.02 -7.22 -9.52
C THR A 107 -3.92 -7.22 -10.59
N PRO A 108 -2.68 -7.66 -10.26
CA PRO A 108 -1.52 -7.54 -11.15
C PRO A 108 -1.57 -8.46 -12.37
N TRP A 109 -2.61 -9.29 -12.50
CA TRP A 109 -2.89 -10.17 -13.64
C TRP A 109 -4.14 -9.76 -14.43
N ALA A 110 -4.72 -8.58 -14.15
CA ALA A 110 -5.83 -8.06 -14.94
C ALA A 110 -5.39 -7.82 -16.40
N PRO A 111 -6.30 -7.99 -17.38
CA PRO A 111 -5.97 -7.84 -18.80
C PRO A 111 -5.50 -6.42 -19.18
N GLU A 112 -5.84 -5.41 -18.37
CA GLU A 112 -5.41 -4.02 -18.53
C GLU A 112 -3.96 -3.77 -18.11
N VAL A 113 -3.32 -4.72 -17.40
CA VAL A 113 -1.91 -4.58 -16.99
C VAL A 113 -1.02 -4.71 -18.23
N PRO A 114 -0.30 -3.65 -18.64
CA PRO A 114 0.54 -3.69 -19.81
C PRO A 114 1.81 -4.51 -19.55
N GLN A 115 2.34 -5.16 -20.59
CA GLN A 115 3.66 -5.82 -20.50
C GLN A 115 4.78 -4.82 -20.20
N GLN A 116 4.63 -3.58 -20.66
CA GLN A 116 5.56 -2.47 -20.47
C GLN A 116 4.81 -1.27 -19.90
N PRO A 117 4.74 -1.12 -18.56
CA PRO A 117 4.09 0.03 -17.95
C PRO A 117 4.78 1.35 -18.27
N SER A 118 4.00 2.42 -18.37
CA SER A 118 4.55 3.77 -18.49
C SER A 118 5.19 4.24 -17.17
N ALA A 119 5.98 5.32 -17.21
CA ALA A 119 6.60 5.88 -16.01
C ALA A 119 5.61 6.37 -14.93
N ARG A 120 4.32 6.56 -15.28
CA ARG A 120 3.27 6.94 -14.32
C ARG A 120 2.53 5.74 -13.74
N GLN A 121 2.64 4.59 -14.37
CA GLN A 121 2.02 3.34 -13.92
C GLN A 121 3.01 2.57 -13.07
N HIS A 122 2.48 1.89 -12.05
CA HIS A 122 3.31 1.18 -11.11
C HIS A 122 2.57 0.01 -10.48
N PHE A 123 3.33 -0.98 -10.05
CA PHE A 123 2.86 -1.96 -9.09
C PHE A 123 2.98 -1.37 -7.69
N GLU A 124 1.96 -1.59 -6.85
CA GLU A 124 1.98 -1.27 -5.43
C GLU A 124 1.88 -2.58 -4.64
N HIS A 125 2.74 -2.74 -3.65
CA HIS A 125 2.72 -3.87 -2.74
C HIS A 125 2.47 -3.38 -1.33
N HIS A 126 1.50 -3.97 -0.64
CA HIS A 126 1.22 -3.69 0.77
C HIS A 126 1.59 -4.91 1.62
N VAL A 127 2.67 -4.79 2.38
CA VAL A 127 3.06 -5.80 3.37
C VAL A 127 2.53 -5.37 4.73
N LYS A 128 1.57 -6.12 5.27
CA LYS A 128 1.00 -5.87 6.60
C LYS A 128 1.82 -6.59 7.65
N LEU A 129 2.45 -5.84 8.53
CA LEU A 129 3.25 -6.34 9.63
C LEU A 129 2.47 -6.25 10.94
N LEU A 130 2.69 -7.23 11.83
CA LEU A 130 2.36 -7.12 13.24
C LEU A 130 3.64 -6.84 14.02
N LEU A 131 3.64 -5.74 14.76
CA LEU A 131 4.82 -5.21 15.45
C LEU A 131 4.51 -5.02 16.92
N ASP A 132 5.51 -5.14 17.77
CA ASP A 132 5.35 -4.79 19.17
C ASP A 132 5.26 -3.27 19.35
N GLY A 133 4.83 -2.82 20.53
CA GLY A 133 4.61 -1.39 20.79
C GLY A 133 5.89 -0.54 20.68
N ASP A 134 7.02 -1.15 21.00
CA ASP A 134 8.37 -0.60 21.11
C ASP A 134 9.33 -1.08 20.01
N PHE A 135 8.81 -1.62 18.90
CA PHE A 135 9.62 -2.08 17.76
C PHE A 135 10.67 -1.05 17.31
N ASP A 136 11.82 -1.52 16.80
CA ASP A 136 12.84 -0.65 16.21
C ASP A 136 12.33 0.00 14.92
N ARG A 137 11.67 1.14 15.10
CA ARG A 137 11.11 1.94 14.00
C ARG A 137 12.20 2.44 13.06
N ALA A 138 13.36 2.83 13.58
CA ALA A 138 14.43 3.39 12.75
C ALA A 138 15.01 2.30 11.85
N GLY A 139 15.32 1.13 12.41
CA GLY A 139 15.76 -0.04 11.66
C GLY A 139 14.76 -0.48 10.59
N LEU A 140 13.48 -0.65 10.95
CA LEU A 140 12.44 -1.04 10.00
C LEU A 140 12.21 0.01 8.91
N THR A 141 12.33 1.30 9.22
CA THR A 141 12.25 2.37 8.21
C THR A 141 13.43 2.27 7.25
N GLY A 142 14.64 2.02 7.74
CA GLY A 142 15.83 1.84 6.90
C GLY A 142 15.70 0.64 5.95
N VAL A 143 15.16 -0.48 6.43
CA VAL A 143 14.84 -1.66 5.58
C VAL A 143 13.84 -1.28 4.50
N ALA A 144 12.72 -0.64 4.87
CA ALA A 144 11.71 -0.24 3.88
C ALA A 144 12.29 0.71 2.82
N GLU A 145 13.03 1.74 3.23
CA GLU A 145 13.60 2.74 2.31
C GLU A 145 14.63 2.12 1.34
N ALA A 146 15.40 1.11 1.76
CA ALA A 146 16.33 0.39 0.90
C ALA A 146 15.64 -0.33 -0.27
N HIS A 147 14.36 -0.66 -0.12
CA HIS A 147 13.53 -1.35 -1.11
C HIS A 147 12.58 -0.41 -1.88
N GLY A 148 12.78 0.91 -1.79
CA GLY A 148 11.83 1.87 -2.35
C GLY A 148 10.43 1.76 -1.72
N ALA A 149 10.37 1.31 -0.48
CA ALA A 149 9.16 1.11 0.28
C ALA A 149 9.09 2.04 1.50
N HIS A 150 7.91 2.13 2.09
CA HIS A 150 7.66 3.03 3.21
C HIS A 150 6.83 2.41 4.30
N LEU A 151 7.30 2.59 5.54
CA LEU A 151 6.55 2.27 6.73
C LEU A 151 5.52 3.37 7.05
N SER A 152 4.26 2.96 7.23
CA SER A 152 3.19 3.84 7.76
C SER A 152 3.52 4.43 9.14
N TRP A 153 3.20 5.72 9.33
CA TRP A 153 3.48 6.44 10.58
C TRP A 153 2.49 6.13 11.69
N ASN A 154 1.20 6.03 11.39
CA ASN A 154 0.18 5.55 12.32
C ASN A 154 0.05 4.02 12.27
N ALA A 155 -0.41 3.43 13.38
CA ALA A 155 -0.87 2.05 13.34
C ALA A 155 -2.22 2.00 12.63
N ARG A 156 -2.39 1.05 11.71
CA ARG A 156 -3.70 0.79 11.08
C ARG A 156 -4.69 0.26 12.11
N ARG A 157 -4.19 -0.56 13.03
CA ARG A 157 -4.94 -1.12 14.15
C ARG A 157 -3.98 -1.33 15.30
N VAL A 158 -4.43 -1.00 16.50
CA VAL A 158 -3.78 -1.43 17.75
C VAL A 158 -4.52 -2.68 18.23
N ARG A 159 -3.77 -3.76 18.47
CA ARG A 159 -4.27 -5.03 18.99
C ARG A 159 -4.14 -5.08 20.51
N GLU A 160 -4.78 -6.08 21.11
CA GLU A 160 -4.58 -6.39 22.52
C GLU A 160 -3.08 -6.59 22.83
N GLY A 161 -2.65 -6.16 24.02
CA GLY A 161 -1.24 -6.16 24.41
C GLY A 161 -0.38 -5.07 23.77
N GLY A 162 -0.98 -4.08 23.10
CA GLY A 162 -0.26 -2.92 22.55
C GLY A 162 0.50 -3.18 21.25
N ARG A 163 0.26 -4.32 20.60
CA ARG A 163 0.85 -4.63 19.29
C ARG A 163 0.19 -3.81 18.18
N HIS A 164 0.96 -3.44 17.18
CA HIS A 164 0.55 -2.57 16.08
C HIS A 164 0.49 -3.33 14.75
N GLU A 165 -0.63 -3.21 14.04
CA GLU A 165 -0.65 -3.48 12.60
C GLU A 165 -0.12 -2.24 11.86
N ARG A 166 0.91 -2.43 11.06
CA ARG A 166 1.47 -1.38 10.19
C ARG A 166 1.65 -1.91 8.77
N PHE A 167 1.60 -1.01 7.81
CA PHE A 167 1.96 -1.31 6.44
C PHE A 167 3.38 -0.87 6.11
N VAL A 168 4.07 -1.70 5.34
CA VAL A 168 5.17 -1.33 4.46
C VAL A 168 4.63 -1.33 3.04
N THR A 169 4.62 -0.16 2.39
CA THR A 169 4.12 0.02 1.02
C THR A 169 5.29 0.21 0.05
N GLN A 170 5.44 -0.68 -0.92
CA GLN A 170 6.46 -0.60 -1.98
C GLN A 170 5.80 -0.18 -3.30
N ARG A 171 6.45 0.71 -4.05
CA ARG A 171 6.00 1.09 -5.40
C ARG A 171 7.08 0.84 -6.44
N CYS A 172 6.70 0.15 -7.51
CA CYS A 172 7.60 -0.20 -8.61
C CYS A 172 7.11 0.46 -9.90
N PHE A 173 7.65 1.64 -10.24
CA PHE A 173 7.23 2.45 -11.39
C PHE A 173 7.84 1.98 -12.70
N GLY A 174 7.02 1.91 -13.76
CA GLY A 174 7.48 1.66 -15.12
C GLY A 174 8.12 0.30 -15.39
N VAL A 175 8.04 -0.65 -14.43
CA VAL A 175 8.67 -1.96 -14.55
C VAL A 175 7.65 -3.07 -14.84
N PRO A 176 8.01 -4.12 -15.60
CA PRO A 176 7.12 -5.26 -15.83
C PRO A 176 6.75 -6.02 -14.54
N ALA A 177 5.63 -6.74 -14.57
CA ALA A 177 5.11 -7.50 -13.42
C ALA A 177 6.12 -8.48 -12.80
N ALA A 178 6.95 -9.12 -13.63
CA ALA A 178 7.99 -10.05 -13.16
C ALA A 178 9.08 -9.34 -12.35
N GLU A 179 9.41 -8.10 -12.71
CA GLU A 179 10.41 -7.31 -12.00
C GLU A 179 9.86 -6.75 -10.69
N ALA A 180 8.63 -6.23 -10.69
CA ALA A 180 7.92 -5.86 -9.47
C ALA A 180 7.80 -7.06 -8.51
N GLY A 181 7.50 -8.26 -9.03
CA GLY A 181 7.47 -9.48 -8.23
C GLY A 181 8.81 -9.80 -7.54
N ARG A 182 9.94 -9.68 -8.26
CA ARG A 182 11.27 -9.86 -7.66
C ARG A 182 11.60 -8.81 -6.61
N ALA A 183 11.19 -7.56 -6.82
CA ALA A 183 11.38 -6.49 -5.84
C ALA A 183 10.60 -6.76 -4.54
N LEU A 184 9.41 -7.34 -4.64
CA LEU A 184 8.63 -7.78 -3.47
C LEU A 184 9.31 -8.96 -2.75
N GLU A 185 9.80 -9.94 -3.49
CA GLU A 185 10.51 -11.09 -2.90
C GLU A 185 11.74 -10.65 -2.10
N GLN A 186 12.51 -9.69 -2.63
CA GLN A 186 13.65 -9.09 -1.94
C GLN A 186 13.24 -8.35 -0.67
N LEU A 187 12.17 -7.54 -0.74
CA LEU A 187 11.63 -6.87 0.44
C LEU A 187 11.19 -7.89 1.51
N LEU A 188 10.49 -8.96 1.13
CA LEU A 188 10.02 -9.97 2.07
C LEU A 188 11.17 -10.76 2.71
N ALA A 189 12.26 -11.01 1.99
CA ALA A 189 13.45 -11.65 2.53
C ALA A 189 14.07 -10.81 3.67
N ASP A 190 14.13 -9.49 3.50
CA ASP A 190 14.66 -8.57 4.51
C ASP A 190 13.67 -8.26 5.64
N LEU A 191 12.41 -8.67 5.50
CA LEU A 191 11.37 -8.59 6.53
C LEU A 191 11.16 -9.90 7.32
N THR A 192 11.98 -10.94 7.09
CA THR A 192 11.84 -12.27 7.74
C THR A 192 11.88 -12.23 9.28
N GLY A 193 12.44 -11.18 9.88
CA GLY A 193 12.43 -10.96 11.33
C GLY A 193 11.11 -10.39 11.89
N TYR A 194 10.11 -10.12 11.05
CA TYR A 194 8.82 -9.54 11.43
C TYR A 194 7.65 -10.46 11.10
N ASP A 195 6.59 -10.37 11.89
CA ASP A 195 5.34 -11.10 11.63
C ASP A 195 4.57 -10.49 10.45
N VAL A 196 4.72 -11.09 9.26
CA VAL A 196 3.94 -10.72 8.08
C VAL A 196 2.55 -11.33 8.15
N LEU A 197 1.52 -10.50 8.34
CA LEU A 197 0.12 -10.93 8.43
C LEU A 197 -0.53 -11.12 7.06
N ALA A 198 -0.16 -10.28 6.09
CA ALA A 198 -0.75 -10.29 4.75
C ALA A 198 0.15 -9.56 3.77
N VAL A 199 0.10 -9.98 2.50
CA VAL A 199 0.73 -9.30 1.38
C VAL A 199 -0.33 -9.09 0.30
N GLU A 200 -0.55 -7.84 -0.08
CA GLU A 200 -1.42 -7.45 -1.18
C GLU A 200 -0.56 -6.89 -2.32
N ARG A 201 -0.91 -7.23 -3.56
CA ARG A 201 -0.23 -6.80 -4.78
C ARG A 201 -1.26 -6.22 -5.71
N GLU A 202 -1.00 -5.03 -6.21
CA GLU A 202 -1.91 -4.29 -7.06
C GLU A 202 -1.16 -3.57 -8.17
N PHE A 203 -1.86 -3.23 -9.24
CA PHE A 203 -1.36 -2.38 -10.31
C PHE A 203 -2.21 -1.13 -10.44
N VAL A 204 -1.57 0.04 -10.43
CA VAL A 204 -2.25 1.33 -10.54
C VAL A 204 -2.55 1.64 -12.00
N LEU A 205 -3.82 1.50 -12.38
CA LEU A 205 -4.32 1.81 -13.72
C LEU A 205 -4.47 3.31 -13.95
N TYR A 206 -4.87 4.04 -12.90
CA TYR A 206 -5.12 5.47 -12.97
C TYR A 206 -4.76 6.13 -11.64
N ASP A 207 -4.03 7.23 -11.70
CA ASP A 207 -3.81 8.14 -10.58
C ASP A 207 -3.95 9.59 -11.08
N SER A 208 -4.92 10.31 -10.53
CA SER A 208 -5.21 11.69 -10.91
C SER A 208 -4.15 12.68 -10.41
N ASP A 209 -3.43 12.37 -9.34
CA ASP A 209 -2.42 13.26 -8.75
C ASP A 209 -1.34 12.50 -7.96
N LEU A 210 -0.27 12.11 -8.67
CA LEU A 210 0.92 11.50 -8.07
C LEU A 210 1.62 12.43 -7.05
N SER A 211 1.43 13.76 -7.16
CA SER A 211 2.09 14.72 -6.27
C SER A 211 1.55 14.71 -4.83
N VAL A 212 0.48 13.95 -4.56
CA VAL A 212 0.03 13.65 -3.19
C VAL A 212 1.11 12.91 -2.41
N ASP A 213 1.96 12.14 -3.09
CA ASP A 213 3.06 11.39 -2.51
C ASP A 213 4.41 12.14 -2.57
N ASP A 214 4.44 13.39 -3.04
CA ASP A 214 5.68 14.17 -3.10
C ASP A 214 6.33 14.34 -1.72
N GLY A 215 7.64 14.12 -1.65
CA GLY A 215 8.40 14.17 -0.39
C GLY A 215 8.17 12.97 0.53
N TRP A 216 7.35 12.01 0.12
CA TRP A 216 7.22 10.71 0.79
C TRP A 216 8.39 9.79 0.42
N ILE A 217 8.60 9.59 -0.89
CA ILE A 217 9.74 8.88 -1.48
C ILE A 217 10.93 9.84 -1.43
N GLY A 218 11.96 9.52 -0.66
CA GLY A 218 13.22 10.25 -0.73
C GLY A 218 13.77 10.11 -2.16
N ALA A 219 14.34 11.18 -2.73
CA ALA A 219 15.18 10.99 -3.91
C ALA A 219 16.16 9.87 -3.58
N GLY A 220 16.19 8.82 -4.41
CA GLY A 220 17.15 7.73 -4.24
C GLY A 220 18.59 8.28 -4.21
N PRO A 221 19.60 7.42 -3.99
CA PRO A 221 21.00 7.84 -3.88
C PRO A 221 21.59 8.62 -5.08
N GLU A 222 20.82 8.85 -6.14
CA GLU A 222 21.19 9.67 -7.30
C GLU A 222 21.14 11.19 -7.04
N GLY A 223 20.61 11.66 -5.91
CA GLY A 223 20.59 13.08 -5.54
C GLY A 223 21.94 13.70 -5.12
N ARG A 224 23.05 12.95 -5.17
CA ARG A 224 24.42 13.44 -4.90
C ARG A 224 25.26 13.53 -6.18
N ARG A 225 24.90 14.42 -7.10
CA ARG A 225 25.81 15.02 -8.10
C ARG A 225 25.26 16.42 -8.41
N GLY A 226 25.97 17.53 -8.26
CA GLY A 226 27.29 17.84 -7.74
C GLY A 226 27.32 19.35 -7.48
N THR A 227 28.18 19.77 -6.57
CA THR A 227 28.70 21.15 -6.51
C THR A 227 29.80 21.31 -7.54
#